data_AF-A0A950V5G8-F1
#
_entry.id   AF-A0A950V5G8-F1
#
_cell.length_a   1.000
_cell.length_b   1.000
_cell.length_c   1.000
_cell.angle_alpha   90.00
_cell.angle_beta   90.00
_cell.angle_gamma   90.00
#
_symmetry.space_group_name_H-M   'P 1'
#
loop_
_entity.id
_entity.type
_entity.pdbx_description
1 polymer ?
#
loop_
_entity_poly.entity_id
_entity_poly.type
_entity_poly.pdbx_seq_one_letter_code
_entity_poly.pdbx_strand_id
1 'polypeptide(L)'
;MPLRMHIETIPHESQRYPTVGDYWCDENGIEQIRVSEMMDWRYEVLVAVHEIVEMALTRQRGISEEGITEFDVKFEENKSKGLVGGEAGDNVNAPYRKEHFFATNLERLFAAELGVDWFEYDRYVDALGFKK
;
A
#
# COMPACT_ATOMS: atom_id res chain seq x y z
N MET A 1 23.18 3.49 -8.82
CA MET A 1 23.09 2.06 -8.41
C MET A 1 21.96 1.41 -9.19
N PRO A 2 22.04 0.12 -9.55
CA PRO A 2 20.92 -0.57 -10.21
C PRO A 2 19.71 -0.66 -9.26
N LEU A 3 18.49 -0.61 -9.82
CA LEU A 3 17.26 -0.86 -9.06
C LEU A 3 17.18 -2.35 -8.72
N ARG A 4 16.97 -2.67 -7.44
CA ARG A 4 16.72 -4.03 -6.95
C ARG A 4 15.48 -3.98 -6.07
N MET A 5 14.52 -4.85 -6.35
CA MET A 5 13.27 -4.94 -5.61
C MET A 5 13.05 -6.38 -5.18
N HIS A 6 12.58 -6.58 -3.96
CA HIS A 6 12.14 -7.87 -3.44
C HIS A 6 10.67 -7.75 -3.01
N ILE A 7 9.81 -8.41 -3.77
CA ILE A 7 8.36 -8.39 -3.59
C ILE A 7 7.95 -9.78 -3.11
N GLU A 8 7.26 -9.83 -1.99
CA GLU A 8 6.85 -11.08 -1.35
C GLU A 8 5.50 -10.90 -0.67
N THR A 9 4.63 -11.90 -0.79
CA THR A 9 3.42 -11.99 0.02
C THR A 9 3.74 -12.62 1.35
N ILE A 10 3.18 -12.07 2.44
CA ILE A 10 3.43 -12.51 3.81
C ILE A 10 2.11 -12.66 4.58
N PRO A 11 2.06 -13.49 5.63
CA PRO A 11 0.89 -13.54 6.50
C PRO A 11 0.56 -12.13 7.00
N HIS A 12 -0.70 -11.69 6.89
CA HIS A 12 -1.12 -10.32 7.21
C HIS A 12 -0.63 -9.83 8.59
N GLU A 13 -0.61 -10.73 9.58
CA GLU A 13 -0.13 -10.42 10.93
C GLU A 13 1.35 -10.10 11.04
N SER A 14 2.14 -10.37 10.00
CA SER A 14 3.58 -10.14 9.94
C SER A 14 3.95 -8.78 9.34
N GLN A 15 2.96 -7.98 8.95
CA GLN A 15 3.17 -6.62 8.48
C GLN A 15 3.76 -5.73 9.59
N ARG A 16 4.57 -4.73 9.21
CA ARG A 16 5.25 -3.83 10.18
C ARG A 16 4.26 -3.02 11.02
N TYR A 17 3.08 -2.75 10.47
CA TYR A 17 1.94 -2.07 11.08
C TYR A 17 0.63 -2.57 10.43
N PRO A 18 -0.57 -2.20 10.93
CA PRO A 18 -1.85 -2.63 10.36
C PRO A 18 -2.09 -2.07 8.94
N THR A 19 -1.47 -2.70 7.94
CA THR A 19 -1.60 -2.35 6.52
C THR A 19 -1.73 -3.60 5.67
N VAL A 20 -2.26 -3.44 4.46
CA VAL A 20 -2.37 -4.51 3.48
C VAL A 20 -1.11 -4.60 2.59
N GLY A 21 -0.50 -3.46 2.28
CA GLY A 21 0.74 -3.33 1.52
C GLY A 21 1.71 -2.35 2.20
N ASP A 22 3.00 -2.58 2.02
CA ASP A 22 4.06 -1.79 2.64
C ASP A 22 5.33 -1.81 1.78
N TYR A 23 6.07 -0.69 1.73
CA TYR A 23 7.37 -0.60 1.08
C TYR A 23 8.39 0.16 1.92
N TRP A 24 9.66 -0.27 1.82
CA TRP A 24 10.80 0.44 2.40
C TRP A 24 12.10 0.07 1.71
N CYS A 25 13.13 0.90 1.87
CA CYS A 25 14.48 0.59 1.43
C CYS A 25 15.27 -0.03 2.58
N ASP A 26 15.84 -1.22 2.40
CA ASP A 26 16.66 -1.86 3.43
C ASP A 26 18.10 -1.31 3.50
N GLU A 27 18.85 -1.73 4.52
CA GLU A 27 20.24 -1.33 4.75
C GLU A 27 21.20 -1.69 3.59
N ASN A 28 20.80 -2.65 2.74
CA ASN A 28 21.58 -3.10 1.59
C ASN A 28 21.19 -2.34 0.31
N GLY A 29 20.23 -1.41 0.37
CA GLY A 29 19.71 -0.67 -0.76
C GLY A 29 18.89 -1.54 -1.71
N ILE A 30 18.08 -2.46 -1.18
CA ILE A 30 17.04 -3.20 -1.89
C ILE A 30 15.68 -2.65 -1.45
N GLU A 31 14.83 -2.30 -2.42
CA GLU A 31 13.46 -1.92 -2.14
C GLU A 31 12.66 -3.18 -1.76
N GLN A 32 12.17 -3.22 -0.53
CA GLN A 32 11.33 -4.28 -0.02
C GLN A 32 9.88 -3.86 -0.23
N ILE A 33 9.08 -4.77 -0.79
CA ILE A 33 7.63 -4.61 -0.87
C ILE A 33 7.01 -5.86 -0.24
N ARG A 34 6.09 -5.66 0.70
CA ARG A 34 5.35 -6.75 1.35
C ARG A 34 3.86 -6.55 1.20
N VAL A 35 3.22 -7.59 0.71
CA VAL A 35 1.77 -7.61 0.53
C VAL A 35 1.19 -8.68 1.43
N SER A 36 0.09 -8.39 2.08
CA SER A 36 -0.61 -9.37 2.89
C SER A 36 -1.12 -10.50 1.98
N GLU A 37 -0.88 -11.75 2.37
CA GLU A 37 -1.47 -12.91 1.72
C GLU A 37 -3.00 -12.79 1.68
N MET A 38 -3.57 -13.05 0.51
CA MET A 38 -5.01 -12.97 0.25
C MET A 38 -5.52 -14.27 -0.37
N MET A 39 -6.84 -14.37 -0.50
CA MET A 39 -7.48 -15.53 -1.13
C MET A 39 -7.33 -15.58 -2.66
N ASP A 40 -6.86 -14.49 -3.28
CA ASP A 40 -6.69 -14.38 -4.73
C ASP A 40 -5.36 -13.68 -5.05
N TRP A 41 -4.46 -14.37 -5.74
CA TRP A 41 -3.15 -13.83 -6.14
C TRP A 41 -3.26 -12.55 -6.98
N ARG A 42 -4.41 -12.35 -7.67
CA ARG A 42 -4.66 -11.13 -8.45
C ARG A 42 -4.80 -9.93 -7.53
N TYR A 43 -5.35 -10.10 -6.33
CA TYR A 43 -5.46 -9.01 -5.36
C TYR A 43 -4.07 -8.64 -4.84
N GLU A 44 -3.25 -9.65 -4.56
CA GLU A 44 -1.88 -9.46 -4.09
C GLU A 44 -1.02 -8.71 -5.11
N VAL A 45 -1.11 -9.05 -6.40
CA VAL A 45 -0.35 -8.35 -7.44
C VAL A 45 -0.86 -6.93 -7.68
N LEU A 46 -2.15 -6.67 -7.48
CA LEU A 46 -2.72 -5.32 -7.58
C LEU A 46 -2.15 -4.40 -6.50
N VAL A 47 -2.18 -4.84 -5.24
CA VAL A 47 -1.52 -4.12 -4.14
C VAL A 47 -0.03 -3.96 -4.42
N ALA A 48 0.67 -5.01 -4.88
CA ALA A 48 2.10 -4.90 -5.19
C ALA A 48 2.38 -3.84 -6.26
N VAL A 49 1.55 -3.74 -7.31
CA VAL A 49 1.67 -2.70 -8.33
C VAL A 49 1.40 -1.32 -7.74
N HIS A 50 0.40 -1.19 -6.86
CA HIS A 50 0.12 0.05 -6.15
C HIS A 50 1.36 0.51 -5.38
N GLU A 51 1.97 -0.36 -4.56
CA GLU A 51 3.17 -0.04 -3.78
C GLU A 51 4.36 0.34 -4.66
N ILE A 52 4.62 -0.38 -5.76
CA ILE A 52 5.72 -0.07 -6.69
C ILE A 52 5.57 1.33 -7.27
N VAL A 53 4.35 1.68 -7.71
CA VAL A 53 4.08 2.96 -8.36
C VAL A 53 4.18 4.09 -7.34
N GLU A 54 3.60 3.92 -6.16
CA GLU A 54 3.65 4.91 -5.10
C GLU A 54 5.11 5.16 -4.67
N MET A 55 5.85 4.10 -4.34
CA MET A 55 7.27 4.13 -3.99
C MET A 55 8.11 4.85 -5.06
N ALA A 56 7.90 4.53 -6.34
CA ALA A 56 8.65 5.15 -7.42
C ALA A 56 8.40 6.66 -7.52
N LEU A 57 7.14 7.09 -7.34
CA LEU A 57 6.75 8.49 -7.41
C LEU A 57 7.18 9.28 -6.16
N THR A 58 7.00 8.73 -4.97
CA THR A 58 7.41 9.37 -3.70
C THR A 58 8.93 9.58 -3.70
N ARG A 59 9.70 8.57 -4.12
CA ARG A 59 11.14 8.68 -4.32
C ARG A 59 11.52 9.74 -5.33
N GLN A 60 10.86 9.79 -6.49
CA GLN A 60 11.13 10.78 -7.54
C GLN A 60 10.88 12.21 -7.05
N ARG A 61 9.93 12.40 -6.13
CA ARG A 61 9.50 13.70 -5.61
C ARG A 61 10.18 14.07 -4.29
N GLY A 62 11.03 13.20 -3.76
CA GLY A 62 11.74 13.44 -2.50
C GLY A 62 10.82 13.43 -1.28
N ILE A 63 9.73 12.67 -1.33
CA ILE A 63 8.87 12.41 -0.17
C ILE A 63 9.54 11.29 0.63
N SER A 64 9.78 11.53 1.92
CA SER A 64 10.45 10.58 2.82
C SER A 64 9.57 9.38 3.15
N GLU A 65 10.10 8.16 3.03
CA GLU A 65 9.42 6.94 3.48
C GLU A 65 9.13 6.98 4.98
N GLU A 66 10.05 7.55 5.78
CA GLU A 66 9.85 7.67 7.22
C GLU A 66 8.65 8.55 7.55
N GLY A 67 8.50 9.68 6.83
CA GLY A 67 7.36 10.58 6.99
C GLY A 67 6.03 10.01 6.47
N ILE A 68 6.07 9.09 5.49
CA ILE A 68 4.89 8.33 5.04
C ILE A 68 4.49 7.34 6.13
N THR A 69 5.43 6.53 6.60
CA THR A 69 5.22 5.54 7.67
C THR A 69 4.70 6.19 8.95
N GLU A 70 5.28 7.31 9.37
CA GLU A 70 4.80 8.07 10.54
C GLU A 70 3.36 8.56 10.37
N PHE A 71 2.99 9.00 9.16
CA PHE A 71 1.63 9.43 8.86
C PHE A 71 0.66 8.24 8.90
N ASP A 72 1.01 7.14 8.25
CA ASP A 72 0.16 5.95 8.11
C ASP A 72 -0.10 5.27 9.45
N VAL A 73 0.96 5.06 10.25
CA VAL A 73 0.82 4.50 11.61
C VAL A 73 -0.13 5.35 12.45
N LYS A 74 0.01 6.68 12.41
CA LYS A 74 -0.87 7.59 13.14
C LYS A 74 -2.29 7.61 12.57
N PHE A 75 -2.44 7.48 11.25
CA PHE A 75 -3.75 7.38 10.61
C PHE A 75 -4.48 6.13 11.08
N GLU A 76 -3.82 4.97 11.08
CA GLU A 76 -4.39 3.70 11.54
C GLU A 76 -4.71 3.71 13.03
N GLU A 77 -3.86 4.32 13.86
CA GLU A 77 -4.20 4.55 15.27
C GLU A 77 -5.48 5.39 15.45
N ASN A 78 -5.71 6.39 14.60
CA ASN A 78 -6.92 7.20 14.63
C ASN A 78 -8.12 6.46 14.04
N LYS A 79 -7.93 5.63 13.01
CA LYS A 79 -8.95 4.77 12.41
C LYS A 79 -9.45 3.77 13.45
N SER A 80 -8.56 3.17 14.24
CA SER A 80 -8.92 2.24 15.33
C SER A 80 -9.77 2.88 16.44
N LYS A 81 -9.65 4.21 16.61
CA LYS A 81 -10.43 5.02 17.56
C LYS A 81 -11.72 5.58 16.93
N GLY A 82 -11.99 5.29 15.67
CA GLY A 82 -13.14 5.83 14.92
C GLY A 82 -13.05 7.32 14.64
N LEU A 83 -11.85 7.93 14.69
CA LEU A 83 -11.64 9.37 14.49
C LEU A 83 -11.47 9.74 13.01
N VAL A 84 -11.06 8.78 12.19
CA VAL A 84 -10.91 8.91 10.74
C VAL A 84 -11.43 7.62 10.07
N GLY A 85 -11.69 7.68 8.77
CA GLY A 85 -12.08 6.52 7.95
C GLY A 85 -11.49 6.61 6.55
N GLY A 86 -11.61 5.53 5.78
CA GLY A 86 -10.96 5.37 4.47
C GLY A 86 -9.51 4.88 4.61
N GLU A 87 -8.71 5.15 3.58
CA GLU A 87 -7.28 4.82 3.52
C GLU A 87 -6.41 6.04 3.85
N ALA A 88 -5.21 5.79 4.36
CA ALA A 88 -4.28 6.86 4.72
C ALA A 88 -3.97 7.76 3.52
N GLY A 89 -3.68 7.17 2.35
CA GLY A 89 -3.36 7.89 1.12
C GLY A 89 -4.49 8.74 0.54
N ASP A 90 -5.74 8.47 0.89
CA ASP A 90 -6.89 9.29 0.49
C ASP A 90 -6.99 10.60 1.29
N ASN A 91 -6.44 10.60 2.50
CA ASN A 91 -6.55 11.73 3.43
C ASN A 91 -5.96 13.00 2.81
N VAL A 92 -6.68 14.12 2.92
CA VAL A 92 -6.24 15.42 2.37
C VAL A 92 -4.87 15.87 2.87
N ASN A 93 -4.46 15.40 4.05
CA ASN A 93 -3.18 15.73 4.68
C ASN A 93 -2.08 14.69 4.40
N ALA A 94 -2.37 13.59 3.69
CA ALA A 94 -1.36 12.61 3.35
C ALA A 94 -0.30 13.25 2.44
N PRO A 95 1.00 13.18 2.78
CA PRO A 95 2.06 13.83 2.02
C PRO A 95 2.23 13.21 0.63
N TYR A 96 1.78 11.97 0.46
CA TYR A 96 1.86 11.16 -0.75
C TYR A 96 0.50 11.00 -1.46
N ARG A 97 -0.50 11.82 -1.11
CA ARG A 97 -1.87 11.72 -1.65
C ARG A 97 -1.91 11.68 -3.18
N LYS A 98 -1.09 12.50 -3.85
CA LYS A 98 -1.11 12.57 -5.33
C LYS A 98 -0.55 11.31 -5.98
N GLU A 99 0.41 10.70 -5.32
CA GLU A 99 1.10 9.48 -5.70
C GLU A 99 0.15 8.29 -5.50
N HIS A 100 -0.52 8.24 -4.34
CA HIS A 100 -1.56 7.27 -4.03
C HIS A 100 -2.65 7.23 -5.09
N PHE A 101 -3.30 8.36 -5.40
CA PHE A 101 -4.35 8.40 -6.43
C PHE A 101 -3.85 7.98 -7.82
N PHE A 102 -2.59 8.26 -8.14
CA PHE A 102 -2.04 7.81 -9.42
C PHE A 102 -1.84 6.29 -9.43
N ALA A 103 -1.30 5.73 -8.35
CA ALA A 103 -1.13 4.29 -8.14
C ALA A 103 -2.49 3.56 -8.22
N THR A 104 -3.51 4.02 -7.50
CA THR A 104 -4.87 3.47 -7.53
C THR A 104 -5.49 3.50 -8.94
N ASN A 105 -5.20 4.53 -9.74
CA ASN A 105 -5.69 4.57 -11.12
C ASN A 105 -5.04 3.50 -12.00
N LEU A 106 -3.74 3.26 -11.86
CA LEU A 106 -3.07 2.19 -12.59
C LEU A 106 -3.51 0.80 -12.10
N GLU A 107 -3.70 0.66 -10.79
CA GLU A 107 -4.24 -0.52 -10.16
C GLU A 107 -5.64 -0.85 -10.72
N ARG A 108 -6.54 0.14 -10.82
CA ARG A 108 -7.87 -0.03 -11.46
C ARG A 108 -7.78 -0.50 -12.91
N LEU A 109 -6.87 0.08 -13.69
CA LEU A 109 -6.66 -0.34 -15.08
C LEU A 109 -6.17 -1.79 -15.14
N PHE A 110 -5.25 -2.16 -14.24
CA PHE A 110 -4.72 -3.51 -14.21
C PHE A 110 -5.76 -4.53 -13.70
N ALA A 111 -6.57 -4.16 -12.71
CA ALA A 111 -7.67 -4.97 -12.19
C ALA A 111 -8.67 -5.30 -13.30
N ALA A 112 -9.02 -4.31 -14.12
CA ALA A 112 -9.90 -4.50 -15.26
C ALA A 112 -9.32 -5.51 -16.27
N GLU A 113 -8.03 -5.44 -16.57
CA GLU A 113 -7.35 -6.40 -17.47
C GLU A 113 -7.28 -7.82 -16.87
N LEU A 114 -7.11 -7.93 -15.54
CA LEU A 114 -7.08 -9.21 -14.82
C LEU A 114 -8.47 -9.82 -14.58
N GLY A 115 -9.54 -9.15 -15.03
CA GLY A 115 -10.92 -9.57 -14.79
C GLY A 115 -11.28 -9.60 -13.30
N VAL A 116 -10.73 -8.66 -12.52
CA VAL A 116 -11.05 -8.45 -11.11
C VAL A 116 -12.18 -7.43 -11.00
N ASP A 117 -13.24 -7.77 -10.27
CA ASP A 117 -14.27 -6.78 -9.90
C ASP A 117 -13.66 -5.81 -8.87
N TRP A 118 -13.54 -4.55 -9.27
CA TRP A 118 -12.94 -3.52 -8.43
C TRP A 118 -13.63 -3.37 -7.09
N PHE A 119 -14.98 -3.40 -7.05
CA PHE A 119 -15.72 -3.13 -5.82
C PHE A 119 -15.72 -4.32 -4.86
N GLU A 120 -15.58 -5.54 -5.37
CA GLU A 120 -15.33 -6.72 -4.55
C GLU A 120 -13.92 -6.67 -3.94
N TYR A 121 -12.93 -6.40 -4.78
CA TYR A 121 -11.53 -6.26 -4.38
C TYR A 121 -11.32 -5.16 -3.32
N ASP A 122 -11.78 -3.93 -3.61
CA ASP A 122 -11.65 -2.75 -2.75
C ASP A 122 -12.27 -2.99 -1.36
N ARG A 123 -13.44 -3.62 -1.31
CA ARG A 123 -14.06 -4.03 -0.03
C ARG A 123 -13.29 -5.10 0.71
N TYR A 124 -12.65 -6.03 -0.01
CA TYR A 124 -11.83 -7.06 0.61
C TYR A 124 -10.58 -6.45 1.24
N VAL A 125 -9.89 -5.56 0.52
CA VAL A 125 -8.70 -4.85 1.01
C VAL A 125 -9.04 -3.99 2.23
N ASP A 126 -10.09 -3.16 2.18
CA ASP A 126 -10.49 -2.33 3.32
C ASP A 126 -10.87 -3.18 4.54
N ALA A 127 -11.55 -4.32 4.33
CA ALA A 127 -11.90 -5.24 5.42
C ALA A 127 -10.68 -5.96 6.03
N LEU A 128 -9.63 -6.20 5.24
CA LEU A 128 -8.38 -6.82 5.71
C LEU A 128 -7.51 -5.81 6.48
N GLY A 129 -7.58 -4.52 6.13
CA GLY A 129 -6.83 -3.42 6.76
C GLY A 129 -7.07 -3.21 8.26
N PHE A 130 -7.90 -4.04 8.90
CA PHE A 130 -7.93 -4.19 10.35
C PHE A 130 -7.78 -5.67 10.75
N LYS A 131 -6.67 -5.97 11.42
CA LYS A 131 -6.51 -7.22 12.17
C LYS A 131 -7.63 -7.31 13.23
N LYS A 132 -8.47 -8.34 13.15
CA LYS A 132 -9.49 -8.63 14.18
C LYS A 132 -8.85 -9.14 15.47
#